data_AF-A0AAU4LG85-F1
#
_entry.id   AF-A0AAU4LG85-F1
#
_cell.length_a   1.000
_cell.length_b   1.000
_cell.length_c   1.000
_cell.angle_alpha   90.00
_cell.angle_beta   90.00
_cell.angle_gamma   90.00
#
_symmetry.space_group_name_H-M   'P 1'
#
loop_
_entity.id
_entity.type
_entity.pdbx_description
1 polymer ?
#
loop_
_entity_poly.entity_id
_entity_poly.type
_entity_poly.pdbx_seq_one_letter_code
_entity_poly.pdbx_strand_id
1 'polypeptide(L)'
;MAVEVPADIQARCKGLGKGVGYALKVLCAQLEDDPLLGSPTGDRSLYIAQIDGETFEDCPALTVHYAYGPPLLEEGQLQIRGIEETHPAAVEPKEEAVAAPDPHQEEIEARQVTDAWRRIEAWLCEHASASCDLLKPGASEGEIAALEEAIGVRVPASLKALWQLRAGHLDEPGAGFLPEYNWALMDLDAVALVYRERMELQRDWGSDEPFLWKPSWIPFCAWSTHDFTSGLYLDAESGEVCRWSESIDRRTEFESLTAFLEGMADALEVPSLATWPKPGLLNGGLVWGPPGDANEEALWRPWNG
;
A
#
# COMPACT_ATOMS: atom_id res chain seq x y z
N MET A 1 15.63 24.78 -7.76
CA MET A 1 16.43 24.36 -8.94
C MET A 1 16.13 22.88 -9.10
N ALA A 2 15.75 22.37 -10.28
CA ALA A 2 15.29 20.98 -10.37
C ALA A 2 16.47 20.02 -10.62
N VAL A 3 16.59 18.97 -9.81
CA VAL A 3 17.58 17.90 -10.04
C VAL A 3 17.09 16.97 -11.14
N GLU A 4 17.88 16.81 -12.20
CA GLU A 4 17.58 15.85 -13.25
C GLU A 4 18.08 14.46 -12.86
N VAL A 5 17.16 13.48 -12.84
CA VAL A 5 17.47 12.07 -12.60
C VAL A 5 17.13 11.27 -13.86
N PRO A 6 18.13 10.87 -14.66
CA PRO A 6 17.91 10.09 -15.87
C PRO A 6 17.17 8.77 -15.63
N ALA A 7 16.38 8.33 -16.61
CA ALA A 7 15.51 7.14 -16.48
C ALA A 7 16.28 5.83 -16.25
N ASP A 8 17.50 5.72 -16.78
CA ASP A 8 18.42 4.60 -16.54
C ASP A 8 18.91 4.56 -15.08
N ILE A 9 19.11 5.73 -14.45
CA ILE A 9 19.44 5.81 -13.02
C ILE A 9 18.23 5.41 -12.18
N GLN A 10 17.02 5.87 -12.55
CA GLN A 10 15.79 5.43 -11.87
C GLN A 10 15.57 3.92 -11.97
N ALA A 11 15.82 3.34 -13.14
CA ALA A 11 15.74 1.90 -13.35
C ALA A 11 16.78 1.14 -12.52
N ARG A 12 18.01 1.68 -12.42
CA ARG A 12 19.08 1.09 -11.61
C ARG A 12 18.79 1.15 -10.11
N CYS A 13 18.17 2.24 -9.63
CA CYS A 13 17.74 2.35 -8.22
C CYS A 13 16.78 1.23 -7.82
N LYS A 14 15.86 0.83 -8.72
CA LYS A 14 14.92 -0.26 -8.47
C LYS A 14 15.62 -1.62 -8.30
N GLY A 15 16.82 -1.78 -8.83
CA GLY A 15 17.61 -3.01 -8.73
C GLY A 15 18.54 -3.09 -7.51
N LEU A 16 18.74 -1.99 -6.77
CA LEU A 16 19.72 -1.91 -5.67
C LEU A 16 19.06 -1.98 -4.27
N GLY A 17 17.74 -1.89 -4.18
CA GLY A 17 17.02 -1.99 -2.91
C GLY A 17 15.74 -1.15 -2.90
N LYS A 18 14.76 -1.58 -2.10
CA LYS A 18 13.44 -0.94 -2.07
C LYS A 18 13.51 0.48 -1.48
N GLY A 19 14.45 0.74 -0.57
CA GLY A 19 14.69 2.05 0.04
C GLY A 19 15.49 3.04 -0.83
N VAL A 20 16.16 2.56 -1.88
CA VAL A 20 17.09 3.35 -2.71
C VAL A 20 16.38 4.47 -3.46
N GLY A 21 15.17 4.21 -3.96
CA GLY A 21 14.37 5.23 -4.66
C GLY A 21 13.95 6.38 -3.75
N TYR A 22 13.59 6.08 -2.51
CA TYR A 22 13.24 7.09 -1.51
C TYR A 22 14.48 7.86 -1.05
N ALA A 23 15.57 7.15 -0.73
CA ALA A 23 16.82 7.76 -0.32
C ALA A 23 17.39 8.70 -1.40
N LEU A 24 17.32 8.31 -2.68
CA LEU A 24 17.72 9.18 -3.79
C LEU A 24 16.81 10.40 -3.90
N LYS A 25 15.50 10.28 -3.66
CA LYS A 25 14.57 11.41 -3.66
C LYS A 25 14.86 12.40 -2.54
N VAL A 26 15.19 11.91 -1.34
CA VAL A 26 15.62 12.75 -0.21
C VAL A 26 16.92 13.46 -0.54
N LEU A 27 17.91 12.75 -1.09
CA LEU A 27 19.16 13.36 -1.52
C LEU A 27 18.94 14.42 -2.61
N CYS A 28 18.05 14.17 -3.59
CA CYS A 28 17.72 15.17 -4.61
C CYS A 28 17.16 16.44 -3.96
N ALA A 29 16.22 16.32 -3.02
CA ALA A 29 15.68 17.48 -2.30
C ALA A 29 16.75 18.25 -1.51
N GLN A 30 17.72 17.55 -0.92
CA GLN A 30 18.85 18.20 -0.25
C GLN A 30 19.79 18.91 -1.24
N LEU A 31 20.03 18.32 -2.42
CA LEU A 31 20.84 18.92 -3.48
C LEU A 31 20.17 20.13 -4.15
N GLU A 32 18.84 20.23 -4.10
CA GLU A 32 18.12 21.43 -4.55
C GLU A 32 18.34 22.64 -3.63
N ASP A 33 18.59 22.40 -2.34
CA ASP A 33 18.86 23.41 -1.31
C ASP A 33 20.36 23.71 -1.17
N ASP A 34 21.21 22.67 -1.19
CA ASP A 34 22.67 22.77 -1.20
C ASP A 34 23.28 21.96 -2.36
N PRO A 35 23.50 22.58 -3.53
CA PRO A 35 24.09 21.90 -4.70
C PRO A 35 25.52 21.42 -4.50
N LEU A 36 26.21 21.90 -3.45
CA LEU A 36 27.59 21.53 -3.14
C LEU A 36 27.68 20.44 -2.06
N LEU A 37 26.55 19.84 -1.69
CA LEU A 37 26.47 18.78 -0.69
C LEU A 37 27.24 17.52 -1.13
N GLY A 38 28.43 17.34 -0.55
CA GLY A 38 29.27 16.18 -0.81
C GLY A 38 30.74 16.54 -0.96
N SER A 39 31.52 15.65 -1.56
CA SER A 39 32.95 15.85 -1.83
C SER A 39 33.23 15.95 -3.34
N PRO A 40 34.01 16.93 -3.81
CA PRO A 40 34.39 17.04 -5.22
C PRO A 40 35.38 15.92 -5.60
N THR A 41 35.20 15.32 -6.78
CA THR A 41 35.99 14.15 -7.21
C THR A 41 37.28 14.47 -7.97
N GLY A 42 37.71 15.74 -7.97
CA GLY A 42 38.91 16.22 -8.65
C GLY A 42 38.66 16.81 -10.04
N ASP A 43 37.56 16.41 -10.70
CA ASP A 43 37.05 17.04 -11.92
C ASP A 43 36.17 18.25 -11.58
N ARG A 44 36.36 19.36 -12.31
CA ARG A 44 35.55 20.58 -12.14
C ARG A 44 34.11 20.23 -12.52
N SER A 45 33.16 20.43 -11.60
CA SER A 45 31.72 20.12 -11.68
C SER A 45 31.23 18.72 -11.27
N LEU A 46 32.10 17.79 -10.85
CA LEU A 46 31.67 16.46 -10.37
C LEU A 46 31.82 16.32 -8.84
N TYR A 47 30.77 15.75 -8.25
CA TYR A 47 30.64 15.57 -6.81
C TYR A 47 30.15 14.17 -6.48
N ILE A 48 30.51 13.72 -5.27
CA ILE A 48 29.98 12.49 -4.67
C ILE A 48 29.27 12.84 -3.37
N ALA A 49 28.04 12.37 -3.25
CA ALA A 49 27.29 12.33 -1.99
C ALA A 49 27.13 10.87 -1.54
N GLN A 50 27.16 10.66 -0.23
CA GLN A 50 26.93 9.33 0.35
C GLN A 50 25.61 9.30 1.09
N ILE A 51 24.90 8.19 0.90
CA ILE A 51 23.68 7.85 1.63
C ILE A 51 24.05 6.70 2.54
N ASP A 52 23.89 6.89 3.84
CA ASP A 52 24.14 5.84 4.82
C ASP A 52 23.00 4.82 4.79
N GLY A 53 23.37 3.54 4.71
CA GLY A 53 22.42 2.43 4.59
C GLY A 53 21.64 2.13 5.87
N GLU A 54 22.04 2.71 7.01
CA GLU A 54 21.27 2.62 8.25
C GLU A 54 20.18 3.69 8.34
N THR A 55 20.22 4.72 7.48
CA THR A 55 19.27 5.83 7.56
C THR A 55 17.93 5.50 6.91
N PHE A 56 17.91 4.57 5.96
CA PHE A 56 16.72 4.23 5.19
C PHE A 56 16.55 2.71 5.15
N GLU A 57 15.37 2.23 5.54
CA GLU A 57 15.01 0.81 5.50
C GLU A 57 15.10 0.28 4.06
N ASP A 58 15.65 -0.93 3.88
CA ASP A 58 15.93 -1.56 2.58
C ASP A 58 16.77 -0.71 1.61
N CYS A 59 17.55 0.24 2.13
CA CYS A 59 18.54 0.99 1.36
C CYS A 59 19.93 0.55 1.80
N PRO A 60 20.72 -0.12 0.95
CA PRO A 60 22.15 -0.28 1.24
C PRO A 60 22.83 1.09 1.34
N ALA A 61 24.05 1.14 1.87
CA ALA A 61 24.86 2.34 1.76
C ALA A 61 25.12 2.62 0.27
N LEU A 62 24.95 3.87 -0.17
CA LEU A 62 25.08 4.24 -1.57
C LEU A 62 26.08 5.37 -1.77
N THR A 63 26.83 5.27 -2.85
CA THR A 63 27.61 6.36 -3.42
C THR A 63 26.85 6.92 -4.62
N VAL A 64 26.45 8.18 -4.53
CA VAL A 64 25.74 8.90 -5.60
C VAL A 64 26.69 9.89 -6.26
N HIS A 65 26.89 9.73 -7.56
CA HIS A 65 27.69 10.62 -8.39
C HIS A 65 26.78 11.60 -9.10
N TYR A 66 27.06 12.90 -8.96
CA TYR A 66 26.27 13.95 -9.61
C TYR A 66 27.15 15.07 -10.16
N ALA A 67 26.63 15.77 -11.17
CA ALA A 67 27.27 16.92 -11.78
C ALA A 67 26.52 18.20 -11.43
N TYR A 68 27.26 19.29 -11.17
CA TYR A 68 26.69 20.60 -10.90
C TYR A 68 27.50 21.72 -11.57
N GLY A 69 26.83 22.48 -12.45
CA GLY A 69 27.42 23.62 -13.17
C GLY A 69 28.45 23.26 -14.25
N PRO A 70 29.08 24.27 -14.88
CA PRO A 70 30.01 24.07 -15.99
C PRO A 70 31.34 23.44 -15.55
N PRO A 71 32.02 22.70 -16.44
CA PRO A 71 31.78 22.62 -17.89
C PRO A 71 30.80 21.53 -18.35
N LEU A 72 30.33 20.65 -17.45
CA LEU A 72 29.50 19.52 -17.82
C LEU A 72 28.02 19.89 -18.02
N LEU A 73 27.55 20.88 -17.27
CA LEU A 73 26.17 21.39 -17.32
C LEU A 73 26.18 22.92 -17.43
N GLU A 74 25.02 23.51 -17.74
CA GLU A 74 24.90 24.97 -17.69
C GLU A 74 24.96 25.48 -16.23
N GLU A 75 25.20 26.77 -16.06
CA GLU A 75 25.28 27.38 -14.74
C GLU A 75 23.95 27.23 -13.99
N GLY A 76 24.00 26.62 -12.80
CA GLY A 76 22.80 26.34 -12.00
C GLY A 76 21.99 25.11 -12.45
N GLN A 77 22.59 24.17 -13.18
CA GLN A 77 22.00 22.86 -13.48
C GLN A 77 22.66 21.75 -12.67
N LEU A 78 21.84 20.78 -12.22
CA LEU A 78 22.26 19.62 -11.45
C LEU A 78 21.68 18.33 -12.05
N GLN A 79 22.53 17.32 -12.26
CA GLN A 79 22.12 16.03 -12.82
C GLN A 79 22.78 14.87 -12.08
N ILE A 80 22.00 13.85 -11.72
CA ILE A 80 22.53 12.58 -11.19
C ILE A 80 23.10 11.75 -12.33
N ARG A 81 24.33 11.27 -12.15
CA ARG A 81 25.12 10.59 -13.19
C ARG A 81 25.34 9.11 -12.91
N GLY A 82 25.29 8.70 -11.65
CA GLY A 82 25.54 7.32 -11.26
C GLY A 82 25.16 7.04 -9.82
N ILE A 83 24.76 5.80 -9.56
CA ILE A 83 24.47 5.29 -8.22
C ILE A 83 25.07 3.90 -8.08
N GLU A 84 25.82 3.70 -7.00
CA GLU A 84 26.54 2.46 -6.73
C GLU A 84 26.38 2.08 -5.26
N GLU A 85 26.13 0.80 -4.99
CA GLU A 85 26.15 0.26 -3.63
C GLU A 85 27.57 0.31 -3.07
N THR A 86 27.69 0.91 -1.89
CA THR A 86 28.93 0.98 -1.14
C THR A 86 29.10 -0.32 -0.36
N HIS A 87 29.57 -1.39 -1.01
CA HIS A 87 29.91 -2.62 -0.29
C HIS A 87 31.24 -2.48 0.46
N PRO A 88 31.31 -2.79 1.77
CA PRO A 88 32.55 -3.31 2.34
C PRO A 88 32.70 -4.77 1.87
N ALA A 89 33.68 -4.99 0.98
CA ALA A 89 34.19 -6.28 0.50
C ALA A 89 33.40 -7.58 0.83
N ALA A 90 32.67 -8.07 -0.19
CA ALA A 90 32.39 -9.47 -0.55
C ALA A 90 31.71 -10.42 0.46
N VAL A 91 30.46 -10.80 0.15
CA VAL A 91 29.93 -12.16 0.36
C VAL A 91 29.11 -12.56 -0.89
N GLU A 92 29.40 -13.73 -1.43
CA GLU A 92 28.79 -14.30 -2.65
C GLU A 92 27.28 -14.57 -2.52
N PRO A 93 26.51 -14.55 -3.63
CA PRO A 93 25.05 -14.62 -3.59
C PRO A 93 24.58 -16.05 -3.31
N LYS A 94 23.72 -16.20 -2.29
CA LYS A 94 22.86 -17.38 -2.16
C LYS A 94 21.54 -17.10 -2.88
N GLU A 95 21.17 -17.98 -3.80
CA GLU A 95 19.80 -18.11 -4.29
C GLU A 95 18.86 -18.34 -3.09
N GLU A 96 18.11 -17.32 -2.70
CA GLU A 96 16.96 -17.47 -1.81
C GLU A 96 15.78 -18.00 -2.62
N ALA A 97 15.56 -19.30 -2.51
CA ALA A 97 14.25 -19.87 -2.77
C ALA A 97 13.24 -19.18 -1.86
N VAL A 98 12.10 -18.76 -2.44
CA VAL A 98 10.94 -18.21 -1.70
C VAL A 98 10.58 -19.18 -0.57
N ALA A 99 11.06 -18.87 0.63
CA ALA A 99 10.82 -19.67 1.82
C ALA A 99 9.36 -19.44 2.25
N ALA A 100 8.71 -20.51 2.72
CA ALA A 100 7.39 -20.39 3.32
C ALA A 100 7.39 -19.30 4.41
N PRO A 101 6.30 -18.51 4.55
CA PRO A 101 6.22 -17.43 5.53
C PRO A 101 6.56 -17.93 6.94
N ASP A 102 7.37 -17.15 7.66
CA ASP A 102 7.80 -17.46 9.02
C ASP A 102 6.55 -17.52 9.93
N PRO A 103 6.24 -18.66 10.58
CA PRO A 103 5.08 -18.78 11.46
C PRO A 103 5.01 -17.71 12.56
N HIS A 104 6.15 -17.22 13.04
CA HIS A 104 6.19 -16.16 14.05
C HIS A 104 5.76 -14.81 13.46
N GLN A 105 6.12 -14.55 12.21
CA GLN A 105 5.71 -13.34 11.51
C GLN A 105 4.21 -13.37 11.19
N GLU A 106 3.68 -14.52 10.75
CA GLU A 106 2.24 -14.71 10.53
C GLU A 106 1.43 -14.44 11.82
N GLU A 107 1.92 -14.88 12.98
CA GLU A 107 1.28 -14.64 14.29
C GLU A 107 1.29 -13.16 14.69
N ILE A 108 2.41 -12.47 14.45
CA ILE A 108 2.52 -11.02 14.72
C ILE A 108 1.52 -10.25 13.86
N GLU A 109 1.48 -10.50 12.56
CA GLU A 109 0.59 -9.81 11.62
C GLU A 109 -0.88 -10.04 11.97
N ALA A 110 -1.27 -11.29 12.26
CA ALA A 110 -2.61 -11.63 12.69
C ALA A 110 -3.03 -10.87 13.97
N ARG A 111 -2.11 -10.74 14.94
CA ARG A 111 -2.36 -9.99 16.17
C ARG A 111 -2.51 -8.49 15.89
N GLN A 112 -1.63 -7.90 15.07
CA GLN A 112 -1.68 -6.47 14.76
C GLN A 112 -2.98 -6.10 14.02
N VAL A 113 -3.37 -6.90 13.03
CA VAL A 113 -4.67 -6.76 12.34
C VAL A 113 -5.82 -6.83 13.34
N THR A 114 -5.76 -7.79 14.27
CA THR A 114 -6.79 -7.94 15.30
C THR A 114 -6.91 -6.71 16.20
N ASP A 115 -5.78 -6.18 16.65
CA ASP A 115 -5.74 -5.02 17.54
C ASP A 115 -6.20 -3.73 16.82
N ALA A 116 -5.75 -3.51 15.59
CA ALA A 116 -6.18 -2.39 14.75
C ALA A 116 -7.68 -2.45 14.44
N TRP A 117 -8.20 -3.62 14.04
CA TRP A 117 -9.62 -3.78 13.75
C TRP A 117 -10.50 -3.55 14.98
N ARG A 118 -10.09 -4.02 16.16
CA ARG A 118 -10.84 -3.78 17.40
C ARG A 118 -10.95 -2.31 17.75
N ARG A 119 -9.91 -1.51 17.48
CA ARG A 119 -9.95 -0.05 17.65
C ARG A 119 -10.97 0.58 16.70
N ILE A 120 -10.93 0.21 15.42
CA ILE A 120 -11.89 0.66 14.41
C ILE A 120 -13.32 0.30 14.82
N GLU A 121 -13.55 -0.97 15.17
CA GLU A 121 -14.88 -1.45 15.57
C GLU A 121 -15.40 -0.75 16.82
N ALA A 122 -14.57 -0.58 17.86
CA ALA A 122 -14.97 0.13 19.07
C ALA A 122 -15.39 1.58 18.74
N TRP A 123 -14.61 2.27 17.90
CA TRP A 123 -14.94 3.62 17.43
C TRP A 123 -16.25 3.65 16.64
N LEU A 124 -16.45 2.70 15.72
CA LEU A 124 -17.66 2.61 14.91
C LEU A 124 -18.90 2.42 15.79
N CYS A 125 -18.85 1.52 16.76
CA CYS A 125 -20.00 1.24 17.61
C CYS A 125 -20.30 2.38 18.59
N GLU A 126 -19.31 3.23 18.92
CA GLU A 126 -19.51 4.42 19.75
C GLU A 126 -20.04 5.62 18.94
N HIS A 127 -19.52 5.85 17.73
CA HIS A 127 -19.73 7.11 17.00
C HIS A 127 -20.50 6.97 15.68
N ALA A 128 -20.48 5.78 15.08
CA ALA A 128 -21.07 5.49 13.77
C ALA A 128 -21.92 4.20 13.82
N SER A 129 -22.93 4.17 14.69
CA SER A 129 -23.73 2.96 14.97
C SER A 129 -24.34 2.35 13.70
N ALA A 130 -24.74 3.16 12.73
CA ALA A 130 -25.30 2.65 11.47
C ALA A 130 -24.26 1.83 10.68
N SER A 131 -22.99 2.19 10.71
CA SER A 131 -21.90 1.40 10.11
C SER A 131 -21.56 0.17 10.95
N CYS A 132 -21.56 0.28 12.28
CA CYS A 132 -21.35 -0.87 13.17
C CYS A 132 -22.44 -1.95 13.01
N ASP A 133 -23.71 -1.55 12.87
CA ASP A 133 -24.85 -2.48 12.71
C ASP A 133 -24.81 -3.27 11.39
N LEU A 134 -24.08 -2.76 10.38
CA LEU A 134 -23.95 -3.40 9.07
C LEU A 134 -22.81 -4.43 9.01
N LEU A 135 -22.00 -4.56 10.06
CA LEU A 135 -20.91 -5.53 10.10
C LEU A 135 -21.43 -6.96 10.23
N LYS A 136 -21.04 -7.85 9.31
CA LYS A 136 -21.34 -9.29 9.42
C LYS A 136 -20.52 -9.93 10.53
N PRO A 137 -21.04 -10.97 11.22
CA PRO A 137 -20.23 -11.73 12.17
C PRO A 137 -18.98 -12.30 11.48
N GLY A 138 -17.96 -12.60 12.30
CA GLY A 138 -16.73 -13.21 11.82
C GLY A 138 -16.96 -14.61 11.25
N ALA A 139 -16.15 -14.97 10.25
CA ALA A 139 -16.13 -16.28 9.64
C ALA A 139 -15.45 -17.31 10.55
N SER A 140 -15.98 -18.52 10.55
CA SER A 140 -15.34 -19.68 11.15
C SER A 140 -14.12 -20.14 10.34
N GLU A 141 -13.23 -20.90 10.99
CA GLU A 141 -12.10 -21.54 10.30
C GLU A 141 -12.56 -22.44 9.14
N GLY A 142 -13.71 -23.09 9.27
CA GLY A 142 -14.27 -23.95 8.24
C GLY A 142 -14.73 -23.18 6.99
N GLU A 143 -15.32 -22.00 7.18
CA GLU A 143 -15.73 -21.13 6.06
C GLU A 143 -14.50 -20.56 5.33
N ILE A 144 -13.47 -20.16 6.07
CA ILE A 144 -12.21 -19.70 5.47
C ILE A 144 -11.51 -20.84 4.73
N ALA A 145 -11.47 -22.05 5.29
CA ALA A 145 -10.91 -23.21 4.61
C ALA A 145 -11.67 -23.56 3.32
N ALA A 146 -13.00 -23.44 3.32
CA ALA A 146 -13.81 -23.63 2.12
C ALA A 146 -13.52 -22.56 1.06
N LEU A 147 -13.27 -21.31 1.46
CA LEU A 147 -12.80 -20.27 0.55
C LEU A 147 -11.44 -20.63 -0.06
N GLU A 148 -10.46 -21.03 0.76
CA GLU A 148 -9.12 -21.45 0.30
C GLU A 148 -9.21 -22.58 -0.72
N GLU A 149 -10.08 -23.57 -0.48
CA GLU A 149 -10.34 -24.66 -1.42
C GLU A 149 -10.97 -24.14 -2.73
N ALA A 150 -11.92 -23.21 -2.64
CA ALA A 150 -12.63 -22.66 -3.79
C ALA A 150 -11.74 -21.80 -4.71
N ILE A 151 -10.80 -21.03 -4.14
CA ILE A 151 -9.88 -20.18 -4.89
C ILE A 151 -8.55 -20.88 -5.22
N GLY A 152 -8.24 -21.98 -4.54
CA GLY A 152 -7.03 -22.78 -4.74
C GLY A 152 -5.75 -22.11 -4.22
N VAL A 153 -5.88 -21.17 -3.28
CA VAL A 153 -4.78 -20.34 -2.74
C VAL A 153 -4.91 -20.27 -1.23
N ARG A 154 -3.78 -20.36 -0.53
CA ARG A 154 -3.73 -20.15 0.92
C ARG A 154 -3.92 -18.67 1.21
N VAL A 155 -4.91 -18.35 2.03
CA VAL A 155 -5.17 -16.99 2.49
C VAL A 155 -4.11 -16.60 3.54
N PRO A 156 -3.48 -15.41 3.43
CA PRO A 156 -2.55 -14.90 4.43
C PRO A 156 -3.16 -14.79 5.83
N ALA A 157 -2.36 -14.99 6.87
CA ALA A 157 -2.81 -14.98 8.26
C ALA A 157 -3.47 -13.65 8.66
N SER A 158 -2.95 -12.53 8.16
CA SER A 158 -3.51 -11.18 8.33
C SER A 158 -4.96 -11.10 7.85
N LEU A 159 -5.25 -11.59 6.64
CA LEU A 159 -6.60 -11.55 6.07
C LEU A 159 -7.55 -12.54 6.75
N LYS A 160 -7.04 -13.71 7.17
CA LYS A 160 -7.82 -14.63 8.02
C LYS A 160 -8.25 -13.97 9.32
N ALA A 161 -7.33 -13.28 9.99
CA ALA A 161 -7.63 -12.59 11.26
C ALA A 161 -8.72 -11.53 11.08
N LEU A 162 -8.68 -10.75 10.00
CA LEU A 162 -9.72 -9.78 9.67
C LEU A 162 -11.09 -10.46 9.48
N TRP A 163 -11.17 -11.50 8.65
CA TRP A 163 -12.43 -12.19 8.38
C TRP A 163 -12.98 -12.97 9.59
N GLN A 164 -12.11 -13.49 10.45
CA GLN A 164 -12.52 -14.09 11.74
C GLN A 164 -13.14 -13.08 12.69
N LEU A 165 -12.84 -11.79 12.53
CA LEU A 165 -13.50 -10.72 13.28
C LEU A 165 -14.80 -10.32 12.57
N ARG A 166 -14.74 -9.96 11.28
CA ARG A 166 -15.89 -9.55 10.48
C ARG A 166 -15.76 -10.04 9.04
N ALA A 167 -16.72 -10.85 8.60
CA ALA A 167 -16.74 -11.42 7.26
C ALA A 167 -17.56 -10.56 6.28
N GLY A 168 -17.18 -9.29 6.16
CA GLY A 168 -17.84 -8.33 5.27
C GLY A 168 -19.04 -7.61 5.89
N HIS A 169 -19.94 -7.13 5.04
CA HIS A 169 -21.05 -6.26 5.43
C HIS A 169 -22.40 -6.85 4.99
N LEU A 170 -23.45 -6.44 5.69
CA LEU A 170 -24.83 -6.61 5.26
C LEU A 170 -25.07 -5.78 3.99
N ASP A 171 -25.99 -6.29 3.19
CA ASP A 171 -26.24 -5.78 1.86
C ASP A 171 -27.21 -4.59 1.87
N GLU A 172 -26.76 -3.48 2.44
CA GLU A 172 -27.58 -2.29 2.72
C GLU A 172 -26.85 -0.99 2.35
N PRO A 173 -27.59 0.09 2.03
CA PRO A 173 -26.99 1.40 1.78
C PRO A 173 -26.13 1.87 2.95
N GLY A 174 -24.94 2.38 2.66
CA GLY A 174 -23.99 2.85 3.69
C GLY A 174 -23.14 1.75 4.31
N ALA A 175 -23.16 0.53 3.76
CA ALA A 175 -22.24 -0.53 4.15
C ALA A 175 -20.77 -0.12 3.95
N GLY A 176 -20.44 0.54 2.85
CA GLY A 176 -19.07 0.98 2.58
C GLY A 176 -18.58 2.05 3.55
N PHE A 177 -17.50 1.77 4.28
CA PHE A 177 -16.88 2.72 5.21
C PHE A 177 -15.36 2.61 5.28
N LEU A 178 -14.72 1.81 4.43
CA LEU A 178 -13.26 1.76 4.39
C LEU A 178 -12.69 3.03 3.73
N PRO A 179 -11.48 3.48 4.09
CA PRO A 179 -10.92 4.76 3.66
C PRO A 179 -10.89 5.01 2.15
N GLU A 180 -10.71 6.30 1.82
CA GLU A 180 -10.57 6.86 0.47
C GLU A 180 -11.84 6.91 -0.38
N TYR A 181 -12.51 5.77 -0.61
CA TYR A 181 -13.71 5.70 -1.45
C TYR A 181 -14.94 5.15 -0.77
N ASN A 182 -14.90 4.96 0.55
CA ASN A 182 -15.97 4.28 1.30
C ASN A 182 -16.19 2.86 0.76
N TRP A 183 -15.08 2.12 0.54
CA TRP A 183 -15.16 0.74 0.06
C TRP A 183 -15.88 -0.16 1.07
N ALA A 184 -16.54 -1.19 0.57
CA ALA A 184 -17.13 -2.26 1.38
C ALA A 184 -16.12 -3.39 1.57
N LEU A 185 -15.99 -3.91 2.79
CA LEU A 185 -15.30 -5.17 3.03
C LEU A 185 -16.14 -6.30 2.41
N MET A 186 -15.52 -7.10 1.56
CA MET A 186 -16.18 -8.20 0.87
C MET A 186 -16.45 -9.35 1.84
N ASP A 187 -17.60 -10.00 1.68
CA ASP A 187 -17.83 -11.31 2.28
C ASP A 187 -17.13 -12.41 1.46
N LEU A 188 -17.02 -13.62 2.04
CA LEU A 188 -16.25 -14.71 1.43
C LEU A 188 -16.83 -15.17 0.09
N ASP A 189 -18.16 -15.07 -0.11
CA ASP A 189 -18.81 -15.42 -1.38
C ASP A 189 -18.44 -14.42 -2.47
N ALA A 190 -18.45 -13.11 -2.17
CA ALA A 190 -18.01 -12.08 -3.09
C ALA A 190 -16.52 -12.25 -3.43
N VAL A 191 -15.67 -12.57 -2.46
CA VAL A 191 -14.25 -12.84 -2.69
C VAL A 191 -14.05 -13.99 -3.67
N ALA A 192 -14.75 -15.12 -3.45
CA ALA A 192 -14.69 -16.28 -4.34
C ALA A 192 -15.20 -15.96 -5.75
N LEU A 193 -16.27 -15.18 -5.87
CA LEU A 193 -16.83 -14.74 -7.14
C LEU A 193 -15.82 -13.91 -7.94
N VAL A 194 -15.35 -12.80 -7.34
CA VAL A 194 -14.44 -11.87 -8.00
C VAL A 194 -13.13 -12.56 -8.36
N TYR A 195 -12.56 -13.34 -7.44
CA TYR A 195 -11.33 -14.08 -7.73
C TYR A 195 -11.49 -15.00 -8.94
N ARG A 196 -12.60 -15.74 -9.02
CA ARG A 196 -12.87 -16.65 -10.15
C ARG A 196 -13.00 -15.90 -11.47
N GLU A 197 -13.79 -14.84 -11.51
CA GLU A 197 -13.99 -14.02 -12.71
C GLU A 197 -12.65 -13.41 -13.19
N ARG A 198 -11.83 -12.90 -12.28
CA ARG A 198 -10.54 -12.31 -12.61
C ARG A 198 -9.55 -13.36 -13.13
N MET A 199 -9.56 -14.57 -12.55
CA MET A 199 -8.74 -15.68 -13.03
C MET A 199 -9.23 -16.26 -14.37
N GLU A 200 -10.53 -16.21 -14.66
CA GLU A 200 -11.08 -16.57 -15.98
C GLU A 200 -10.59 -15.60 -17.06
N LEU A 201 -10.69 -14.30 -16.80
CA LEU A 201 -10.16 -13.27 -17.70
C LEU A 201 -8.65 -13.40 -17.95
N GLN A 202 -7.88 -13.76 -16.91
CA GLN A 202 -6.45 -14.05 -17.06
C GLN A 202 -6.20 -15.22 -18.04
N ARG A 203 -7.00 -16.29 -17.97
CA ARG A 203 -6.86 -17.43 -18.89
C ARG A 203 -7.23 -17.07 -20.33
N ASP A 204 -8.24 -16.22 -20.51
CA ASP A 204 -8.73 -15.82 -21.83
C ASP A 204 -7.74 -14.89 -22.56
N TRP A 205 -7.04 -14.01 -21.82
CA TRP A 205 -6.07 -13.07 -22.38
C TRP A 205 -4.61 -13.54 -22.34
N GLY A 206 -4.28 -14.56 -21.53
CA GLY A 206 -2.96 -15.19 -21.44
C GLY A 206 -2.02 -14.53 -20.42
N SER A 207 -1.34 -15.31 -19.58
CA SER A 207 -0.68 -14.89 -18.32
C SER A 207 0.43 -13.84 -18.38
N ASP A 208 0.96 -13.51 -19.56
CA ASP A 208 2.18 -12.71 -19.70
C ASP A 208 1.93 -11.20 -19.77
N GLU A 209 0.67 -10.78 -19.74
CA GLU A 209 0.31 -9.36 -19.68
C GLU A 209 0.44 -8.84 -18.23
N PRO A 210 1.25 -7.78 -17.98
CA PRO A 210 1.55 -7.28 -16.63
C PRO A 210 0.32 -6.75 -15.87
N PHE A 211 -0.81 -6.61 -16.56
CA PHE A 211 -2.07 -6.10 -16.04
C PHE A 211 -3.12 -7.20 -15.82
N LEU A 212 -2.74 -8.48 -15.87
CA LEU A 212 -3.64 -9.58 -15.56
C LEU A 212 -3.56 -10.00 -14.10
N TRP A 213 -4.68 -10.48 -13.57
CA TRP A 213 -4.79 -10.92 -12.18
C TRP A 213 -3.80 -12.05 -11.91
N LYS A 214 -3.07 -12.00 -10.79
CA LYS A 214 -2.17 -13.09 -10.39
C LYS A 214 -2.89 -14.04 -9.42
N PRO A 215 -2.51 -15.32 -9.37
CA PRO A 215 -3.08 -16.25 -8.39
C PRO A 215 -2.92 -15.78 -6.94
N SER A 216 -1.81 -15.11 -6.60
CA SER A 216 -1.56 -14.63 -5.25
C SER A 216 -2.49 -13.48 -4.82
N TRP A 217 -3.25 -12.88 -5.73
CA TRP A 217 -4.04 -11.68 -5.45
C TRP A 217 -5.41 -12.02 -4.93
N ILE A 218 -5.65 -11.72 -3.66
CA ILE A 218 -6.88 -12.04 -2.97
C ILE A 218 -7.67 -10.74 -2.77
N PRO A 219 -8.80 -10.53 -3.45
CA PRO A 219 -9.61 -9.34 -3.26
C PRO A 219 -10.22 -9.37 -1.86
N PHE A 220 -10.32 -8.21 -1.22
CA PHE A 220 -10.96 -8.11 0.09
C PHE A 220 -11.85 -6.87 0.26
N CYS A 221 -11.70 -5.86 -0.61
CA CYS A 221 -12.60 -4.72 -0.68
C CYS A 221 -13.15 -4.53 -2.08
N ALA A 222 -14.33 -3.92 -2.16
CA ALA A 222 -14.95 -3.52 -3.40
C ALA A 222 -15.61 -2.13 -3.30
N TRP A 223 -16.00 -1.55 -4.44
CA TRP A 223 -16.73 -0.28 -4.51
C TRP A 223 -17.98 -0.30 -3.63
N SER A 224 -18.74 -1.39 -3.66
CA SER A 224 -19.86 -1.63 -2.75
C SER A 224 -20.09 -3.13 -2.57
N THR A 225 -21.13 -3.51 -1.82
CA THR A 225 -21.56 -4.91 -1.69
C THR A 225 -22.11 -5.51 -2.99
N HIS A 226 -22.41 -4.69 -4.00
CA HIS A 226 -22.92 -5.10 -5.31
C HIS A 226 -22.03 -4.74 -6.49
N ASP A 227 -21.08 -3.84 -6.30
CA ASP A 227 -20.22 -3.32 -7.35
C ASP A 227 -18.78 -3.77 -7.12
N PHE A 228 -18.37 -4.75 -7.94
CA PHE A 228 -17.05 -5.36 -7.93
C PHE A 228 -16.21 -4.91 -9.14
N THR A 229 -16.39 -3.67 -9.59
CA THR A 229 -15.59 -3.09 -10.69
C THR A 229 -14.22 -2.58 -10.21
N SER A 230 -14.10 -2.25 -8.93
CA SER A 230 -12.86 -1.77 -8.32
C SER A 230 -12.82 -2.08 -6.83
N GLY A 231 -11.62 -2.02 -6.24
CA GLY A 231 -11.43 -2.20 -4.81
C GLY A 231 -9.97 -2.44 -4.43
N LEU A 232 -9.78 -3.20 -3.35
CA LEU A 232 -8.46 -3.58 -2.84
C LEU A 232 -8.26 -5.10 -2.91
N TYR A 233 -7.02 -5.50 -3.18
CA TYR A 233 -6.55 -6.87 -3.02
C TYR A 233 -5.29 -6.89 -2.15
N LEU A 234 -5.09 -8.03 -1.48
CA LEU A 234 -3.85 -8.36 -0.81
C LEU A 234 -3.06 -9.29 -1.73
N ASP A 235 -1.81 -8.94 -2.03
CA ASP A 235 -0.90 -9.87 -2.71
C ASP A 235 -0.31 -10.84 -1.68
N ALA A 236 -0.71 -12.10 -1.72
CA ALA A 236 -0.23 -13.13 -0.80
C ALA A 236 1.27 -13.44 -0.93
N GLU A 237 1.92 -13.01 -2.02
CA GLU A 237 3.38 -13.16 -2.18
C GLU A 237 4.15 -12.03 -1.50
N SER A 238 3.73 -10.76 -1.68
CA SER A 238 4.44 -9.60 -1.13
C SER A 238 3.92 -9.11 0.22
N GLY A 239 2.68 -9.45 0.57
CA GLY A 239 1.96 -8.92 1.74
C GLY A 239 1.36 -7.53 1.51
N GLU A 240 1.56 -6.94 0.34
CA GLU A 240 1.14 -5.58 0.03
C GLU A 240 -0.37 -5.49 -0.24
N VAL A 241 -0.97 -4.37 0.16
CA VAL A 241 -2.32 -4.00 -0.21
C VAL A 241 -2.28 -3.09 -1.42
N CYS A 242 -2.99 -3.50 -2.46
CA CYS A 242 -2.96 -2.86 -3.76
C CYS A 242 -4.37 -2.56 -4.24
N ARG A 243 -4.48 -1.48 -5.01
CA ARG A 243 -5.73 -1.12 -5.70
C ARG A 243 -5.87 -1.89 -7.01
N TRP A 244 -7.11 -2.24 -7.32
CA TRP A 244 -7.51 -2.71 -8.64
C TRP A 244 -8.76 -1.99 -9.12
N SER A 245 -8.88 -1.89 -10.44
CA SER A 245 -10.06 -1.42 -11.16
C SER A 245 -10.17 -2.15 -12.50
N GLU A 246 -11.26 -1.93 -13.23
CA GLU A 246 -11.38 -2.39 -14.62
C GLU A 246 -10.38 -1.69 -15.56
N SER A 247 -9.90 -0.51 -15.19
CA SER A 247 -8.80 0.17 -15.86
C SER A 247 -7.44 -0.42 -15.45
N ILE A 248 -6.43 -0.24 -16.30
CA ILE A 248 -5.05 -0.73 -16.09
C ILE A 248 -4.32 0.09 -14.99
N ASP A 249 -5.01 0.56 -13.94
CA ASP A 249 -4.40 1.26 -12.82
C ASP A 249 -4.21 0.28 -11.65
N ARG A 250 -2.95 -0.02 -11.35
CA ARG A 250 -2.55 -0.90 -10.24
C ARG A 250 -1.47 -0.18 -9.48
N ARG A 251 -1.74 0.11 -8.23
CA ARG A 251 -0.84 0.84 -7.34
C ARG A 251 -0.79 0.13 -6.01
N THR A 252 0.43 -0.04 -5.50
CA THR A 252 0.64 -0.36 -4.10
C THR A 252 0.14 0.84 -3.30
N GLU A 253 -0.85 0.59 -2.44
CA GLU A 253 -1.43 1.60 -1.56
C GLU A 253 -0.79 1.51 -0.18
N PHE A 254 -0.58 0.28 0.31
CA PHE A 254 0.01 0.03 1.62
C PHE A 254 0.96 -1.17 1.57
N GLU A 255 2.00 -1.09 2.39
CA GLU A 255 3.00 -2.15 2.53
C GLU A 255 2.41 -3.41 3.19
N SER A 256 1.31 -3.28 3.94
CA SER A 256 0.61 -4.41 4.56
C SER A 256 -0.84 -4.09 4.92
N LEU A 257 -1.63 -5.14 5.18
CA LEU A 257 -2.98 -5.00 5.73
C LEU A 257 -2.96 -4.34 7.12
N THR A 258 -1.93 -4.60 7.92
CA THR A 258 -1.72 -3.93 9.21
C THR A 258 -1.59 -2.43 9.02
N ALA A 259 -0.70 -1.97 8.13
CA ALA A 259 -0.47 -0.55 7.90
C ALA A 259 -1.75 0.17 7.42
N PHE A 260 -2.53 -0.49 6.56
CA PHE A 260 -3.84 0.01 6.13
C PHE A 260 -4.81 0.20 7.31
N LEU A 261 -4.98 -0.82 8.15
CA LEU A 261 -5.93 -0.78 9.27
C LEU A 261 -5.46 0.13 10.41
N GLU A 262 -4.16 0.18 10.70
CA GLU A 262 -3.60 1.12 11.68
C GLU A 262 -3.80 2.56 11.23
N GLY A 263 -3.51 2.88 9.96
CA GLY A 263 -3.79 4.21 9.41
C GLY A 263 -5.26 4.59 9.52
N MET A 264 -6.17 3.63 9.29
CA MET A 264 -7.61 3.84 9.47
C MET A 264 -7.96 4.12 10.92
N ALA A 265 -7.48 3.30 11.85
CA ALA A 265 -7.71 3.49 13.29
C ALA A 265 -7.20 4.86 13.76
N ASP A 266 -5.98 5.23 13.38
CA ASP A 266 -5.35 6.50 13.75
C ASP A 266 -6.11 7.70 13.17
N ALA A 267 -6.61 7.59 11.94
CA ALA A 267 -7.42 8.64 11.33
C ALA A 267 -8.80 8.82 12.02
N LEU A 268 -9.39 7.74 12.55
CA LEU A 268 -10.64 7.81 13.30
C LEU A 268 -10.45 8.41 14.70
N GLU A 269 -9.40 7.99 15.40
CA GLU A 269 -9.09 8.46 16.75
C GLU A 269 -8.52 9.89 16.75
N VAL A 270 -7.72 10.23 15.74
CA VAL A 270 -7.04 11.52 15.60
C VAL A 270 -7.14 12.01 14.14
N PRO A 271 -8.25 12.68 13.75
CA PRO A 271 -8.52 13.06 12.35
C PRO A 271 -7.48 13.96 11.68
N SER A 272 -6.57 14.57 12.44
CA SER A 272 -5.43 15.31 11.88
C SER A 272 -4.33 14.42 11.31
N LEU A 273 -4.31 13.13 11.65
CA LEU A 273 -3.37 12.13 11.12
C LEU A 273 -3.84 11.51 9.80
N ALA A 274 -5.07 11.78 9.37
CA ALA A 274 -5.64 11.22 8.16
C ALA A 274 -4.82 11.58 6.91
N THR A 275 -4.34 10.55 6.20
CA THR A 275 -3.68 10.67 4.88
C THR A 275 -4.67 10.58 3.71
N TRP A 276 -5.92 10.21 4.00
CA TRP A 276 -7.07 10.16 3.08
C TRP A 276 -8.05 11.32 3.36
N PRO A 277 -9.18 11.45 2.61
CA PRO A 277 -10.25 12.36 2.98
C PRO A 277 -10.63 12.18 4.46
N LYS A 278 -10.87 13.27 5.19
CA LYS A 278 -11.12 13.21 6.63
C LYS A 278 -12.39 12.43 6.98
N PRO A 279 -12.43 11.70 8.11
CA PRO A 279 -13.65 11.03 8.52
C PRO A 279 -14.75 12.04 8.84
N GLY A 280 -15.98 11.61 8.64
CA GLY A 280 -17.17 12.31 9.07
C GLY A 280 -18.36 11.37 9.15
N LEU A 281 -19.49 11.90 9.60
CA LEU A 281 -20.71 11.15 9.83
C LEU A 281 -21.80 11.62 8.87
N LEU A 282 -22.50 10.64 8.29
CA LEU A 282 -23.70 10.84 7.49
C LEU A 282 -24.76 9.87 7.97
N ASN A 283 -25.87 10.39 8.51
CA ASN A 283 -26.98 9.58 9.05
C ASN A 283 -26.55 8.49 10.06
N GLY A 284 -25.49 8.77 10.85
CA GLY A 284 -24.95 7.83 11.83
C GLY A 284 -24.02 6.76 11.24
N GLY A 285 -23.70 6.82 9.95
CA GLY A 285 -22.65 6.02 9.30
C GLY A 285 -21.37 6.82 9.10
N LEU A 286 -20.23 6.13 9.10
CA LEU A 286 -18.92 6.68 8.78
C LEU A 286 -18.81 6.93 7.27
N VAL A 287 -18.41 8.13 6.89
CA VAL A 287 -18.12 8.51 5.50
C VAL A 287 -16.84 9.35 5.45
N TRP A 288 -15.88 8.94 4.61
CA TRP A 288 -14.62 9.64 4.39
C TRP A 288 -14.77 10.75 3.35
N GLY A 289 -14.53 11.98 3.80
CA GLY A 289 -14.70 13.20 3.02
C GLY A 289 -16.17 13.62 2.84
N PRO A 290 -16.41 14.86 2.42
CA PRO A 290 -17.73 15.26 1.99
C PRO A 290 -18.16 14.41 0.77
N PRO A 291 -19.38 13.83 0.79
CA PRO A 291 -19.96 13.16 -0.37
C PRO A 291 -20.02 14.08 -1.61
N GLY A 292 -19.99 13.48 -2.80
CA GLY A 292 -20.13 14.23 -4.05
C GLY A 292 -21.57 14.68 -4.35
N ASP A 293 -22.58 14.03 -3.76
CA ASP A 293 -23.98 14.46 -3.89
C ASP A 293 -24.26 15.64 -2.95
N ALA A 294 -24.86 16.70 -3.48
CA ALA A 294 -25.08 17.94 -2.73
C ALA A 294 -26.03 17.79 -1.53
N ASN A 295 -26.97 16.84 -1.57
CA ASN A 295 -27.88 16.61 -0.43
C ASN A 295 -27.16 15.85 0.68
N GLU A 296 -26.35 14.87 0.31
CA GLU A 296 -25.51 14.12 1.26
C GLU A 296 -24.43 15.02 1.87
N GLU A 297 -23.78 15.86 1.07
CA GLU A 297 -22.79 16.85 1.53
C GLU A 297 -23.39 17.79 2.59
N ALA A 298 -24.63 18.25 2.38
CA ALA A 298 -25.33 19.13 3.34
C ALA A 298 -25.61 18.46 4.69
N LEU A 299 -25.78 17.13 4.70
CA LEU A 299 -26.04 16.32 5.90
C LEU A 299 -24.75 15.81 6.55
N TRP A 300 -23.66 15.71 5.79
CA TRP A 300 -22.37 15.23 6.28
C TRP A 300 -21.80 16.17 7.35
N ARG A 301 -21.21 15.57 8.38
CA ARG A 301 -20.58 16.29 9.50
C ARG A 301 -19.15 15.80 9.68
N PRO A 302 -18.12 16.65 9.50
CA PRO A 302 -16.74 16.24 9.71
C PRO A 302 -16.53 15.82 11.16
N TRP A 303 -15.81 14.71 11.35
CA TRP A 303 -15.35 14.25 12.65
C TRP A 303 -14.01 14.90 12.97
N ASN A 304 -13.88 15.48 14.17
CA ASN A 304 -12.69 16.25 14.57
C ASN A 304 -11.98 15.72 15.82
N GLY A 305 -12.42 14.56 16.35
CA GLY A 305 -11.99 14.01 17.64
C GLY A 305 -12.92 14.42 18.77
#